data_AF-A0A937JPC9-F1
#
_entry.id   AF-A0A937JPC9-F1
#
_cell.length_a   1.000
_cell.length_b   1.000
_cell.length_c   1.000
_cell.angle_alpha   90.00
_cell.angle_beta   90.00
_cell.angle_gamma   90.00
#
_symmetry.space_group_name_H-M   'P 1'
#
loop_
_entity.id
_entity.type
_entity.pdbx_description
1 polymer ?
#
loop_
_entity_poly.entity_id
_entity_poly.type
_entity_poly.pdbx_seq_one_letter_code
_entity_poly.pdbx_strand_id
1 'polypeptide(L)'
;MWLRDNCPCARCRDPRSGQKLFQISSLPAGLRIDSAVERDGTVEVLWAPDGHRSVYPASWTAAHRQGGPGRRDPRTEDGKELWTARDLAGRLPEADWTAYLEDPAVRARMLQSVLRLGFMVLRGVPPHEGEALDVAETFGFVRETNYGRLFDVRVVPDPNNLAFTSAAVSPHTDNPYRDPVPTLQLLHCLVNDAEGGDSGLVDGFGAAALLRRTDPEAFEVLTRTPVPFVFRDADTELRAEHPLIGTDPLGRVREVRFNNRSTGTLRLPAGQLEAFYRAYRTFAELLLRPELRLDLRLAPGDCLVLDNTRLLHARTAFARDGARHLQGAYADLDGLASTLAVLRRADSLAPLAALFAGAGSAEYLGEPVSMAQHMLQAGALAEAAGAPPHLVAAALLHDVGHVDGDVVTGRALMSGSDNRHSHTGADALGRWFGPEVTEPVRLHVAAKRYLCAVEPGYHARLSEASKYTLEVQGGVMSPVQAAEFAALPGAADAVAVRRWDDEAKDPDAFTPPFEHFLPLLTGLRRD
;
A
#
# COMPACT_ATOMS: atom_id res chain seq x y z
N MET A 1 -12.68 14.99 -21.87
CA MET A 1 -11.88 13.79 -22.19
C MET A 1 -11.42 13.04 -20.94
N TRP A 2 -10.52 13.59 -20.11
CA TRP A 2 -9.93 12.87 -18.96
C TRP A 2 -10.94 12.19 -18.02
N LEU A 3 -12.00 12.90 -17.60
CA LEU A 3 -13.05 12.32 -16.76
C LEU A 3 -13.70 11.09 -17.44
N ARG A 4 -14.23 11.24 -18.65
CA ARG A 4 -14.86 10.14 -19.43
C ARG A 4 -13.95 8.93 -19.63
N ASP A 5 -12.66 9.17 -19.88
CA ASP A 5 -11.66 8.11 -20.03
C ASP A 5 -11.39 7.35 -18.71
N ASN A 6 -11.76 7.95 -17.58
CA ASN A 6 -11.67 7.39 -16.24
C ASN A 6 -13.03 7.03 -15.62
N CYS A 7 -14.09 6.91 -16.43
CA CYS A 7 -15.41 6.54 -15.92
C CYS A 7 -15.34 5.20 -15.15
N PRO A 8 -15.85 5.14 -13.89
CA PRO A 8 -15.76 3.94 -13.06
C PRO A 8 -16.86 2.91 -13.32
N CYS A 9 -17.81 3.18 -14.22
CA CYS A 9 -18.97 2.29 -14.40
C CYS A 9 -18.58 0.94 -15.03
N ALA A 10 -19.41 -0.08 -14.80
CA ALA A 10 -19.22 -1.44 -15.31
C ALA A 10 -19.16 -1.56 -16.85
N ARG A 11 -19.61 -0.53 -17.59
CA ARG A 11 -19.46 -0.47 -19.05
C ARG A 11 -18.09 0.03 -19.50
N CYS A 12 -17.36 0.70 -18.61
CA CYS A 12 -16.08 1.33 -18.89
C CYS A 12 -14.91 0.61 -18.21
N ARG A 13 -15.18 -0.07 -17.09
CA ARG A 13 -14.23 -0.91 -16.37
C ARG A 13 -14.85 -2.25 -16.03
N ASP A 14 -14.06 -3.30 -16.18
CA ASP A 14 -14.46 -4.64 -15.75
C ASP A 14 -14.64 -4.66 -14.22
N PRO A 15 -15.81 -5.06 -13.68
CA PRO A 15 -16.08 -5.02 -12.25
C PRO A 15 -15.20 -5.94 -11.39
N ARG A 16 -14.50 -6.92 -12.00
CA ARG A 16 -13.65 -7.88 -11.28
C ARG A 16 -12.19 -7.45 -11.27
N SER A 17 -11.66 -7.07 -12.42
CA SER A 17 -10.25 -6.76 -12.62
C SER A 17 -9.94 -5.26 -12.59
N GLY A 18 -10.96 -4.39 -12.66
CA GLY A 18 -10.79 -2.94 -12.76
C GLY A 18 -10.23 -2.46 -14.11
N GLN A 19 -9.96 -3.38 -15.04
CA GLN A 19 -9.36 -3.08 -16.34
C GLN A 19 -10.30 -2.27 -17.22
N LYS A 20 -9.73 -1.35 -18.02
CA LYS A 20 -10.50 -0.52 -18.94
C LYS A 20 -11.03 -1.37 -20.11
N LEU A 21 -12.33 -1.24 -20.41
CA LEU A 21 -13.03 -2.05 -21.43
C LEU A 21 -13.09 -1.41 -22.82
N PHE A 22 -12.46 -0.24 -23.00
CA PHE A 22 -12.47 0.49 -24.26
C PHE A 22 -11.10 1.13 -24.54
N GLN A 23 -10.87 1.46 -25.81
CA GLN A 23 -9.68 2.17 -26.27
C GLN A 23 -9.96 3.67 -26.37
N ILE A 24 -8.95 4.53 -26.29
CA ILE A 24 -9.14 5.98 -26.39
C ILE A 24 -9.83 6.39 -27.70
N SER A 25 -9.56 5.67 -28.80
CA SER A 25 -10.19 5.87 -30.11
C SER A 25 -11.68 5.49 -30.15
N SER A 26 -12.18 4.76 -29.15
CA SER A 26 -13.60 4.49 -28.98
C SER A 26 -14.37 5.69 -28.43
N LEU A 27 -13.66 6.69 -27.85
CA LEU A 27 -14.29 7.92 -27.40
C LEU A 27 -14.39 8.94 -28.56
N PRO A 28 -15.51 9.65 -28.71
CA PRO A 28 -15.64 10.69 -29.74
C PRO A 28 -14.59 11.80 -29.59
N ALA A 29 -13.98 12.24 -30.69
CA ALA A 29 -12.98 13.32 -30.67
C ALA A 29 -13.53 14.66 -30.15
N GLY A 30 -14.82 14.93 -30.38
CA GLY A 30 -15.53 16.15 -29.92
C GLY A 30 -16.22 16.01 -28.57
N LEU A 31 -15.77 15.07 -27.73
CA LEU A 31 -16.40 14.76 -26.46
C LEU A 31 -16.39 15.98 -25.51
N ARG A 32 -17.59 16.36 -25.05
CA ARG A 32 -17.82 17.46 -24.11
C ARG A 32 -18.78 17.04 -22.99
N ILE A 33 -18.72 17.80 -21.90
CA ILE A 33 -19.74 17.73 -20.85
C ILE A 33 -21.00 18.37 -21.43
N ASP A 34 -22.10 17.64 -21.44
CA ASP A 34 -23.42 18.13 -21.78
C ASP A 34 -24.07 18.78 -20.55
N SER A 35 -24.03 18.07 -19.41
CA SER A 35 -24.37 18.61 -18.10
C SER A 35 -23.58 17.93 -17.00
N ALA A 36 -23.43 18.61 -15.86
CA ALA A 36 -22.83 18.05 -14.66
C ALA A 36 -23.58 18.54 -13.42
N VAL A 37 -23.80 17.65 -12.46
CA VAL A 37 -24.54 17.92 -11.24
C VAL A 37 -23.86 17.23 -10.07
N GLU A 38 -23.62 17.98 -9.00
CA GLU A 38 -23.12 17.41 -7.74
C GLU A 38 -24.31 17.17 -6.80
N ARG A 39 -24.47 15.91 -6.35
CA ARG A 39 -25.51 15.48 -5.41
C ARG A 39 -25.00 14.32 -4.57
N ASP A 40 -25.36 14.33 -3.29
CA ASP A 40 -25.12 13.22 -2.35
C ASP A 40 -23.65 12.75 -2.32
N GLY A 41 -22.71 13.71 -2.31
CA GLY A 41 -21.26 13.39 -2.29
C GLY A 41 -20.72 12.79 -3.60
N THR A 42 -21.47 12.87 -4.68
CA THR A 42 -21.07 12.42 -6.02
C THR A 42 -21.18 13.53 -7.06
N VAL A 43 -20.34 13.45 -8.08
CA VAL A 43 -20.39 14.30 -9.27
C VAL A 43 -20.88 13.43 -10.43
N GLU A 44 -22.08 13.72 -10.90
CA GLU A 44 -22.67 13.11 -12.07
C GLU A 44 -22.37 13.96 -13.31
N VAL A 45 -21.95 13.32 -14.41
CA VAL A 45 -21.60 13.96 -15.67
C VAL A 45 -22.28 13.24 -16.83
N LEU A 46 -23.07 13.98 -17.61
CA LEU A 46 -23.64 13.55 -18.88
C LEU A 46 -22.74 14.02 -20.03
N TRP A 47 -22.45 13.14 -20.99
CA TRP A 47 -21.52 13.38 -22.08
C TRP A 47 -22.23 13.54 -23.43
N ALA A 48 -21.71 14.42 -24.27
CA ALA A 48 -22.07 14.52 -25.69
C ALA A 48 -20.83 14.28 -26.57
N PRO A 49 -20.97 13.62 -27.75
CA PRO A 49 -22.23 13.17 -28.36
C PRO A 49 -22.67 11.75 -27.97
N ASP A 50 -21.91 11.01 -27.15
CA ASP A 50 -22.22 9.59 -26.88
C ASP A 50 -23.37 9.36 -25.88
N GLY A 51 -23.89 10.42 -25.25
CA GLY A 51 -24.99 10.36 -24.27
C GLY A 51 -24.63 9.59 -23.01
N HIS A 52 -23.34 9.29 -22.80
CA HIS A 52 -22.92 8.45 -21.68
C HIS A 52 -23.10 9.21 -20.36
N ARG A 53 -23.47 8.49 -19.30
CA ARG A 53 -23.59 9.03 -17.94
C ARG A 53 -22.50 8.42 -17.06
N SER A 54 -21.67 9.27 -16.47
CA SER A 54 -20.64 8.86 -15.52
C SER A 54 -20.95 9.44 -14.13
N VAL A 55 -20.75 8.65 -13.08
CA VAL A 55 -20.90 9.08 -11.69
C VAL A 55 -19.56 8.88 -10.99
N TYR A 56 -19.05 9.91 -10.33
CA TYR A 56 -17.77 9.88 -9.61
C TYR A 56 -18.01 10.25 -8.14
N PRO A 57 -17.35 9.61 -7.18
CA PRO A 57 -17.29 10.14 -5.82
C PRO A 57 -16.65 11.53 -5.82
N ALA A 58 -17.22 12.49 -5.08
CA ALA A 58 -16.65 13.84 -4.94
C ALA A 58 -15.23 13.79 -4.38
N SER A 59 -14.98 12.88 -3.42
CA SER A 59 -13.67 12.58 -2.87
C SER A 59 -12.65 12.15 -3.94
N TRP A 60 -13.07 11.31 -4.89
CA TRP A 60 -12.23 10.89 -6.02
C TRP A 60 -11.88 12.08 -6.91
N THR A 61 -12.85 12.93 -7.26
CA THR A 61 -12.59 14.12 -8.07
C THR A 61 -11.67 15.13 -7.37
N ALA A 62 -11.82 15.31 -6.05
CA ALA A 62 -10.97 16.15 -5.24
C ALA A 62 -9.52 15.62 -5.18
N ALA A 63 -9.35 14.30 -4.99
CA ALA A 63 -8.04 13.65 -4.94
C ALA A 63 -7.27 13.71 -6.29
N HIS A 64 -7.96 13.93 -7.41
CA HIS A 64 -7.36 13.98 -8.75
C HIS A 64 -7.41 15.37 -9.39
N ARG A 65 -7.64 16.43 -8.61
CA ARG A 65 -7.72 17.82 -9.08
C ARG A 65 -6.36 18.31 -9.60
N GLN A 66 -6.37 19.00 -10.76
CA GLN A 66 -5.17 19.67 -11.28
C GLN A 66 -4.68 20.76 -10.31
N GLY A 67 -3.36 20.80 -10.06
CA GLY A 67 -2.75 21.74 -9.11
C GLY A 67 -2.93 21.40 -7.63
N GLY A 68 -3.60 20.28 -7.29
CA GLY A 68 -3.49 19.68 -5.96
C GLY A 68 -2.05 19.19 -5.71
N PRO A 69 -1.71 18.70 -4.50
CA PRO A 69 -0.42 18.02 -4.29
C PRO A 69 -0.36 16.86 -5.29
N GLY A 70 0.37 17.06 -6.39
CA GLY A 70 0.46 16.08 -7.48
C GLY A 70 0.87 14.74 -6.88
N ARG A 71 0.34 13.63 -7.43
CA ARG A 71 0.75 12.30 -7.00
C ARG A 71 2.26 12.20 -7.21
N ARG A 72 3.02 12.30 -6.11
CA ARG A 72 4.48 12.17 -6.12
C ARG A 72 4.79 10.76 -6.58
N ASP A 73 5.67 10.63 -7.56
CA ASP A 73 6.10 9.29 -7.95
C ASP A 73 6.98 8.77 -6.80
N PRO A 74 6.61 7.65 -6.15
CA PRO A 74 7.36 7.12 -5.01
C PRO A 74 8.80 6.69 -5.39
N ARG A 75 9.12 6.66 -6.68
CA ARG A 75 10.47 6.40 -7.19
C ARG A 75 11.31 7.65 -7.41
N THR A 76 10.74 8.85 -7.41
CA THR A 76 11.48 10.11 -7.59
C THR A 76 11.78 10.80 -6.27
N GLU A 77 12.76 11.71 -6.28
CA GLU A 77 13.22 12.45 -5.11
C GLU A 77 12.13 13.20 -4.33
N ASP A 78 11.03 13.63 -4.99
CA ASP A 78 9.90 14.31 -4.36
C ASP A 78 8.96 13.35 -3.62
N GLY A 79 8.94 12.07 -3.99
CA GLY A 79 8.25 10.99 -3.28
C GLY A 79 9.04 10.40 -2.12
N LYS A 80 10.29 10.83 -1.93
CA LYS A 80 11.23 10.30 -0.93
C LYS A 80 11.62 11.37 0.09
N GLU A 81 12.12 10.92 1.23
CA GLU A 81 12.74 11.79 2.23
C GLU A 81 14.24 11.71 2.06
N LEU A 82 14.84 12.78 1.54
CA LEU A 82 16.29 12.90 1.35
C LEU A 82 16.97 13.14 2.70
N TRP A 83 18.12 12.50 2.94
CA TRP A 83 18.78 12.54 4.25
C TRP A 83 20.31 12.65 4.15
N THR A 84 20.88 13.19 5.23
CA THR A 84 22.30 13.09 5.59
C THR A 84 22.46 12.16 6.79
N ALA A 85 23.69 11.77 7.13
CA ALA A 85 23.94 10.89 8.28
C ALA A 85 23.40 11.49 9.60
N ARG A 86 23.50 12.82 9.74
CA ARG A 86 22.99 13.56 10.91
C ARG A 86 21.47 13.45 11.05
N ASP A 87 20.74 13.42 9.93
CA ASP A 87 19.28 13.37 9.97
C ASP A 87 18.79 12.03 10.53
N LEU A 88 19.55 10.94 10.37
CA LEU A 88 19.15 9.61 10.81
C LEU A 88 19.62 9.21 12.22
N ALA A 89 20.35 10.09 12.91
CA ALA A 89 20.84 9.81 14.26
C ALA A 89 19.69 9.45 15.22
N GLY A 90 19.73 8.23 15.78
CA GLY A 90 18.71 7.70 16.68
C GLY A 90 17.36 7.36 16.02
N ARG A 91 17.29 7.36 14.68
CA ARG A 91 16.06 7.16 13.90
C ARG A 91 16.24 6.13 12.78
N LEU A 92 17.10 5.14 13.00
CA LEU A 92 17.31 4.08 12.02
C LEU A 92 16.01 3.27 11.83
N PRO A 93 15.62 2.96 10.58
CA PRO A 93 14.49 2.10 10.30
C PRO A 93 14.86 0.65 10.61
N GLU A 94 14.68 0.24 11.86
CA GLU A 94 14.99 -1.11 12.34
C GLU A 94 13.81 -1.78 13.05
N ALA A 95 13.74 -3.10 12.92
CA ALA A 95 12.76 -3.94 13.60
C ALA A 95 13.32 -5.35 13.84
N ASP A 96 12.82 -6.01 14.88
CA ASP A 96 13.05 -7.44 15.10
C ASP A 96 12.37 -8.27 14.01
N TRP A 97 13.03 -9.34 13.57
CA TRP A 97 12.56 -10.23 12.50
C TRP A 97 11.26 -10.95 12.86
N THR A 98 11.13 -11.41 14.10
CA THR A 98 9.91 -12.09 14.58
C THR A 98 8.74 -11.12 14.56
N ALA A 99 8.95 -9.91 15.10
CA ALA A 99 7.92 -8.87 15.07
C ALA A 99 7.54 -8.46 13.64
N TYR A 100 8.49 -8.41 12.71
CA TYR A 100 8.24 -8.13 11.30
C TYR A 100 7.38 -9.20 10.61
N LEU A 101 7.58 -10.48 10.98
CA LEU A 101 6.79 -11.58 10.48
C LEU A 101 5.38 -11.61 11.09
N GLU A 102 5.25 -11.36 12.39
CA GLU A 102 4.00 -11.52 13.15
C GLU A 102 3.06 -10.32 13.06
N ASP A 103 3.58 -9.09 12.98
CA ASP A 103 2.79 -7.86 13.00
C ASP A 103 2.77 -7.18 11.60
N PRO A 104 1.62 -7.22 10.88
CA PRO A 104 1.44 -6.53 9.60
C PRO A 104 1.77 -5.03 9.63
N ALA A 105 1.53 -4.35 10.76
CA ALA A 105 1.82 -2.94 10.92
C ALA A 105 3.33 -2.69 11.06
N VAL A 106 4.06 -3.55 11.78
CA VAL A 106 5.55 -3.51 11.79
C VAL A 106 6.08 -3.71 10.38
N ARG A 107 5.58 -4.74 9.69
CA ARG A 107 5.95 -5.04 8.30
C ARG A 107 5.72 -3.83 7.39
N ALA A 108 4.53 -3.24 7.44
CA ALA A 108 4.17 -2.07 6.63
C ALA A 108 5.08 -0.86 6.92
N ARG A 109 5.38 -0.56 8.19
CA ARG A 109 6.30 0.54 8.55
C ARG A 109 7.72 0.32 8.01
N MET A 110 8.19 -0.92 8.04
CA MET A 110 9.53 -1.29 7.54
C MET A 110 9.61 -1.20 6.02
N LEU A 111 8.65 -1.77 5.29
CA LEU A 111 8.58 -1.64 3.83
C LEU A 111 8.40 -0.16 3.39
N GLN A 112 7.58 0.60 4.11
CA GLN A 112 7.46 2.05 3.87
C GLN A 112 8.79 2.78 4.05
N SER A 113 9.62 2.35 5.00
CA SER A 113 10.94 2.97 5.23
C SER A 113 11.89 2.72 4.06
N VAL A 114 11.82 1.57 3.39
CA VAL A 114 12.56 1.35 2.13
C VAL A 114 12.10 2.32 1.04
N LEU A 115 10.78 2.50 0.85
CA LEU A 115 10.29 3.44 -0.17
C LEU A 115 10.63 4.90 0.16
N ARG A 116 10.57 5.30 1.43
CA ARG A 116 10.76 6.68 1.91
C ARG A 116 12.23 7.05 2.09
N LEU A 117 12.99 6.25 2.83
CA LEU A 117 14.40 6.49 3.21
C LEU A 117 15.39 5.71 2.32
N GLY A 118 14.94 4.69 1.61
CA GLY A 118 15.79 3.88 0.75
C GLY A 118 16.37 2.64 1.43
N PHE A 119 16.13 2.40 2.71
CA PHE A 119 16.60 1.18 3.38
C PHE A 119 15.80 0.80 4.63
N MET A 120 16.02 -0.42 5.10
CA MET A 120 15.59 -0.93 6.41
C MET A 120 16.61 -1.94 6.95
N VAL A 121 16.64 -2.15 8.26
CA VAL A 121 17.45 -3.19 8.92
C VAL A 121 16.54 -4.13 9.71
N LEU A 122 16.57 -5.42 9.39
CA LEU A 122 15.90 -6.45 10.17
C LEU A 122 16.91 -7.09 11.12
N ARG A 123 16.62 -7.09 12.42
CA ARG A 123 17.47 -7.65 13.47
C ARG A 123 17.00 -9.06 13.81
N GLY A 124 17.92 -9.96 14.14
CA GLY A 124 17.56 -11.31 14.61
C GLY A 124 17.01 -12.25 13.53
N VAL A 125 17.31 -11.99 12.25
CA VAL A 125 17.16 -13.00 11.19
C VAL A 125 18.12 -14.15 11.50
N PRO A 126 17.73 -15.44 11.46
CA PRO A 126 18.64 -16.54 11.77
C PRO A 126 19.95 -16.42 10.99
N PRO A 127 21.15 -16.53 11.61
CA PRO A 127 22.42 -16.37 10.91
C PRO A 127 22.80 -17.68 10.18
N HIS A 128 21.95 -18.15 9.27
CA HIS A 128 22.14 -19.33 8.45
C HIS A 128 22.10 -18.99 6.96
N GLU A 129 22.78 -19.79 6.13
CA GLU A 129 22.76 -19.61 4.68
C GLU A 129 21.33 -19.81 4.14
N GLY A 130 20.87 -18.91 3.27
CA GLY A 130 19.54 -18.96 2.66
C GLY A 130 18.61 -17.84 3.09
N GLU A 131 18.79 -17.29 4.29
CA GLU A 131 17.81 -16.43 4.96
C GLU A 131 17.61 -15.06 4.27
N ALA A 132 18.59 -14.61 3.47
CA ALA A 132 18.40 -13.45 2.61
C ALA A 132 17.31 -13.67 1.55
N LEU A 133 17.10 -14.91 1.10
CA LEU A 133 16.00 -15.29 0.20
C LEU A 133 14.67 -15.24 0.94
N ASP A 134 14.62 -15.82 2.15
CA ASP A 134 13.40 -15.83 2.97
C ASP A 134 12.92 -14.40 3.28
N VAL A 135 13.86 -13.50 3.60
CA VAL A 135 13.56 -12.06 3.77
C VAL A 135 12.98 -11.48 2.48
N ALA A 136 13.59 -11.72 1.32
CA ALA A 136 13.10 -11.19 0.03
C ALA A 136 11.70 -11.71 -0.32
N GLU A 137 11.42 -12.98 -0.02
CA GLU A 137 10.14 -13.65 -0.30
C GLU A 137 8.99 -13.12 0.58
N THR A 138 9.29 -12.45 1.71
CA THR A 138 8.24 -11.80 2.52
C THR A 138 7.58 -10.59 1.87
N PHE A 139 8.23 -9.99 0.87
CA PHE A 139 7.74 -8.77 0.24
C PHE A 139 7.78 -8.79 -1.28
N GLY A 140 8.38 -9.79 -1.93
CA GLY A 140 8.51 -9.82 -3.38
C GLY A 140 9.19 -11.09 -3.88
N PHE A 141 9.94 -10.94 -4.98
CA PHE A 141 10.63 -12.05 -5.63
C PHE A 141 12.12 -11.76 -5.71
N VAL A 142 12.92 -12.82 -5.58
CA VAL A 142 14.36 -12.78 -5.77
C VAL A 142 14.68 -12.62 -7.26
N ARG A 143 15.58 -11.69 -7.57
CA ARG A 143 16.13 -11.54 -8.91
C ARG A 143 17.39 -12.38 -9.04
N GLU A 144 17.23 -13.53 -9.67
CA GLU A 144 18.34 -14.42 -10.00
C GLU A 144 19.28 -13.78 -11.03
N THR A 145 20.58 -13.99 -10.87
CA THR A 145 21.63 -13.47 -11.76
C THR A 145 22.65 -14.56 -12.10
N ASN A 146 23.68 -14.25 -12.89
CA ASN A 146 24.81 -15.17 -13.09
C ASN A 146 25.61 -15.43 -11.80
N TYR A 147 25.42 -14.65 -10.74
CA TYR A 147 25.95 -14.97 -9.41
C TYR A 147 25.09 -16.00 -8.65
N GLY A 148 23.95 -16.41 -9.22
CA GLY A 148 22.93 -17.24 -8.57
C GLY A 148 21.81 -16.42 -7.93
N ARG A 149 20.99 -17.10 -7.13
CA ARG A 149 19.97 -16.48 -6.24
C ARG A 149 20.62 -15.79 -5.04
N LEU A 150 21.78 -16.29 -4.61
CA LEU A 150 22.59 -15.81 -3.49
C LEU A 150 24.03 -15.63 -3.93
N PHE A 151 24.74 -14.70 -3.29
CA PHE A 151 26.19 -14.55 -3.46
C PHE A 151 26.89 -14.29 -2.13
N ASP A 152 28.13 -14.76 -2.00
CA ASP A 152 28.92 -14.64 -0.78
C ASP A 152 29.84 -13.42 -0.82
N VAL A 153 29.80 -12.60 0.24
CA VAL A 153 30.76 -11.52 0.50
C VAL A 153 31.57 -11.89 1.73
N ARG A 154 32.70 -12.58 1.49
CA ARG A 154 33.61 -13.04 2.55
C ARG A 154 34.86 -12.17 2.60
N VAL A 155 35.48 -12.06 3.77
CA VAL A 155 36.88 -11.64 3.88
C VAL A 155 37.65 -12.86 4.34
N VAL A 156 38.51 -13.38 3.46
CA VAL A 156 39.34 -14.55 3.73
C VAL A 156 40.81 -14.06 3.72
N PRO A 157 41.64 -14.48 4.67
CA PRO A 157 43.07 -14.23 4.57
C PRO A 157 43.61 -14.91 3.29
N ASP A 158 44.05 -14.09 2.33
CA ASP A 158 44.58 -14.41 0.97
C ASP A 158 43.56 -14.41 -0.22
N PRO A 159 43.13 -13.23 -0.71
CA PRO A 159 42.11 -13.10 -1.76
C PRO A 159 42.60 -12.84 -3.20
N ASN A 160 41.92 -13.44 -4.19
CA ASN A 160 42.04 -13.15 -5.64
C ASN A 160 41.21 -11.94 -6.13
N ASN A 161 40.48 -11.23 -5.25
CA ASN A 161 39.61 -10.09 -5.60
C ASN A 161 39.56 -9.05 -4.46
N LEU A 162 39.63 -7.75 -4.80
CA LEU A 162 39.65 -6.63 -3.85
C LEU A 162 38.43 -6.54 -2.93
N ALA A 163 37.25 -7.05 -3.34
CA ALA A 163 36.09 -7.16 -2.44
C ALA A 163 36.38 -8.00 -1.17
N PHE A 164 37.36 -8.91 -1.29
CA PHE A 164 37.81 -9.82 -0.24
C PHE A 164 39.10 -9.31 0.47
N THR A 165 39.58 -8.10 0.14
CA THR A 165 40.75 -7.47 0.81
C THR A 165 40.32 -6.60 2.00
N SER A 166 41.27 -6.21 2.85
CA SER A 166 41.03 -5.34 4.02
C SER A 166 40.78 -3.85 3.67
N ALA A 167 40.90 -3.45 2.40
CA ALA A 167 40.76 -2.08 1.94
C ALA A 167 39.31 -1.57 2.00
N ALA A 168 39.12 -0.25 2.11
CA ALA A 168 37.80 0.36 2.02
C ALA A 168 37.19 0.16 0.63
N VAL A 169 35.88 -0.07 0.59
CA VAL A 169 35.11 -0.10 -0.67
C VAL A 169 34.42 1.25 -0.81
N SER A 170 34.75 1.99 -1.87
CA SER A 170 34.13 3.29 -2.16
C SER A 170 32.62 3.17 -2.40
N PRO A 171 31.83 4.22 -2.10
CA PRO A 171 30.40 4.25 -2.37
C PRO A 171 30.08 3.89 -3.83
N HIS A 172 29.17 2.93 -4.02
CA HIS A 172 28.72 2.51 -5.34
C HIS A 172 27.30 1.95 -5.31
N THR A 173 26.67 1.90 -6.48
CA THR A 173 25.48 1.10 -6.74
C THR A 173 25.88 -0.19 -7.44
N ASP A 174 25.17 -1.27 -7.16
CA ASP A 174 25.44 -2.56 -7.76
C ASP A 174 24.88 -2.67 -9.17
N ASN A 175 25.65 -3.37 -10.00
CA ASN A 175 25.25 -3.85 -11.31
C ASN A 175 24.70 -2.79 -12.28
N PRO A 176 25.30 -1.58 -12.40
CA PRO A 176 24.80 -0.57 -13.35
C PRO A 176 24.94 -0.99 -14.82
N TYR A 177 25.63 -2.09 -15.09
CA TYR A 177 25.74 -2.77 -16.38
C TYR A 177 24.55 -3.68 -16.71
N ARG A 178 23.52 -3.78 -15.84
CA ARG A 178 22.26 -4.48 -16.10
C ARG A 178 21.15 -3.48 -16.44
N ASP A 179 20.29 -3.86 -17.37
CA ASP A 179 19.08 -3.11 -17.72
C ASP A 179 17.88 -4.07 -17.88
N PRO A 180 16.88 -4.04 -16.98
CA PRO A 180 16.79 -3.15 -15.82
C PRO A 180 17.84 -3.48 -14.74
N VAL A 181 18.31 -2.44 -14.03
CA VAL A 181 19.21 -2.61 -12.89
C VAL A 181 18.49 -3.31 -11.73
N PRO A 182 19.17 -4.13 -10.93
CA PRO A 182 18.67 -4.55 -9.65
C PRO A 182 18.21 -3.39 -8.77
N THR A 183 16.92 -3.31 -8.44
CA THR A 183 16.39 -2.16 -7.70
C THR A 183 16.50 -2.31 -6.18
N LEU A 184 16.53 -3.53 -5.65
CA LEU A 184 16.84 -3.81 -4.24
C LEU A 184 18.07 -4.71 -4.13
N GLN A 185 18.88 -4.45 -3.11
CA GLN A 185 19.94 -5.34 -2.64
C GLN A 185 19.68 -5.69 -1.18
N LEU A 186 19.92 -6.95 -0.83
CA LEU A 186 19.87 -7.46 0.54
C LEU A 186 21.29 -7.90 0.93
N LEU A 187 21.69 -7.60 2.16
CA LEU A 187 22.94 -8.02 2.76
C LEU A 187 22.67 -8.55 4.17
N HIS A 188 22.72 -9.87 4.32
CA HIS A 188 22.49 -10.57 5.59
C HIS A 188 23.82 -10.99 6.20
N CYS A 189 24.03 -10.66 7.47
CA CYS A 189 25.27 -10.95 8.17
C CYS A 189 25.22 -12.32 8.85
N LEU A 190 26.11 -13.22 8.45
CA LEU A 190 26.26 -14.55 9.05
C LEU A 190 27.37 -14.55 10.11
N VAL A 191 28.48 -13.87 9.82
CA VAL A 191 29.64 -13.75 10.72
C VAL A 191 30.21 -12.34 10.63
N ASN A 192 30.54 -11.73 11.77
CA ASN A 192 31.27 -10.46 11.81
C ASN A 192 32.12 -10.31 13.10
N ASP A 193 33.31 -10.90 13.06
CA ASP A 193 34.30 -10.85 14.15
C ASP A 193 35.39 -9.80 13.91
N ALA A 194 35.30 -9.06 12.80
CA ALA A 194 36.32 -8.09 12.38
C ALA A 194 36.09 -6.71 13.02
N GLU A 195 37.17 -6.00 13.35
CA GLU A 195 37.09 -4.60 13.82
C GLU A 195 37.13 -3.65 12.62
N GLY A 196 36.22 -2.69 12.53
CA GLY A 196 35.95 -1.95 11.29
C GLY A 196 35.14 -2.77 10.28
N GLY A 197 35.22 -2.42 8.99
CA GLY A 197 34.45 -3.10 7.94
C GLY A 197 32.95 -2.84 7.99
N ASP A 198 32.57 -1.72 8.62
CA ASP A 198 31.18 -1.28 8.75
C ASP A 198 30.59 -0.94 7.37
N SER A 199 29.31 -1.25 7.18
CA SER A 199 28.58 -0.95 5.96
C SER A 199 28.27 0.54 5.92
N GLY A 200 28.75 1.24 4.90
CA GLY A 200 28.44 2.66 4.69
C GLY A 200 27.27 2.82 3.73
N LEU A 201 26.36 3.75 4.00
CA LEU A 201 25.26 4.15 3.10
C LEU A 201 25.35 5.65 2.81
N VAL A 202 25.14 6.02 1.54
CA VAL A 202 25.07 7.41 1.08
C VAL A 202 23.79 7.60 0.27
N ASP A 203 23.00 8.61 0.60
CA ASP A 203 21.82 8.97 -0.18
C ASP A 203 22.21 9.61 -1.51
N GLY A 204 22.21 8.82 -2.59
CA GLY A 204 22.54 9.28 -3.93
C GLY A 204 21.61 10.37 -4.44
N PHE A 205 20.33 10.36 -4.03
CA PHE A 205 19.38 11.41 -4.43
C PHE A 205 19.67 12.69 -3.66
N GLY A 206 19.96 12.60 -2.36
CA GLY A 206 20.41 13.74 -1.57
C GLY A 206 21.68 14.38 -2.14
N ALA A 207 22.65 13.54 -2.53
CA ALA A 207 23.88 13.94 -3.18
C ALA A 207 23.64 14.62 -4.54
N ALA A 208 22.79 14.04 -5.39
CA ALA A 208 22.43 14.59 -6.69
C ALA A 208 21.67 15.91 -6.56
N ALA A 209 20.76 16.01 -5.60
CA ALA A 209 20.02 17.24 -5.32
C ALA A 209 20.95 18.35 -4.77
N LEU A 210 21.98 17.99 -3.98
CA LEU A 210 23.01 18.93 -3.54
C LEU A 210 23.84 19.40 -4.74
N LEU A 211 24.31 18.50 -5.60
CA LEU A 211 25.03 18.83 -6.82
C LEU A 211 24.22 19.79 -7.70
N ARG A 212 22.93 19.51 -7.92
CA ARG A 212 22.02 20.40 -8.68
C ARG A 212 21.98 21.82 -8.15
N ARG A 213 22.08 22.00 -6.82
CA ARG A 213 22.09 23.34 -6.19
C ARG A 213 23.44 24.02 -6.25
N THR A 214 24.54 23.27 -6.07
CA THR A 214 25.88 23.85 -5.92
C THR A 214 26.67 23.95 -7.22
N ASP A 215 26.40 23.06 -8.18
CA ASP A 215 27.02 22.99 -9.50
C ASP A 215 25.99 22.45 -10.52
N PRO A 216 25.02 23.29 -10.94
CA PRO A 216 23.96 22.88 -11.87
C PRO A 216 24.50 22.46 -13.24
N GLU A 217 25.65 22.99 -13.68
CA GLU A 217 26.29 22.58 -14.93
C GLU A 217 26.82 21.14 -14.82
N ALA A 218 27.51 20.79 -13.72
CA ALA A 218 27.91 19.41 -13.48
C ALA A 218 26.71 18.46 -13.39
N PHE A 219 25.63 18.88 -12.72
CA PHE A 219 24.41 18.10 -12.66
C PHE A 219 23.80 17.86 -14.06
N GLU A 220 23.76 18.88 -14.91
CA GLU A 220 23.28 18.74 -16.29
C GLU A 220 24.15 17.76 -17.10
N VAL A 221 25.48 17.88 -16.99
CA VAL A 221 26.40 16.96 -17.66
C VAL A 221 26.16 15.51 -17.21
N LEU A 222 26.02 15.27 -15.91
CA LEU A 222 25.83 13.91 -15.36
C LEU A 222 24.44 13.31 -15.60
N THR A 223 23.43 14.14 -15.89
CA THR A 223 22.08 13.68 -16.23
C THR A 223 21.88 13.42 -17.72
N ARG A 224 22.71 14.03 -18.57
CA ARG A 224 22.58 13.95 -20.04
C ARG A 224 23.61 13.07 -20.72
N THR A 225 24.72 12.74 -20.06
CA THR A 225 25.81 11.96 -20.65
C THR A 225 25.59 10.46 -20.39
N PRO A 226 25.30 9.63 -21.41
CA PRO A 226 25.21 8.19 -21.23
C PRO A 226 26.61 7.62 -20.96
N VAL A 227 26.76 6.91 -19.85
CA VAL A 227 28.01 6.26 -19.45
C VAL A 227 27.89 4.76 -19.74
N PRO A 228 28.82 4.17 -20.49
CA PRO A 228 28.83 2.73 -20.69
C PRO A 228 29.25 2.05 -19.39
N PHE A 229 28.51 1.04 -18.98
CA PHE A 229 28.86 0.12 -17.90
C PHE A 229 29.05 -1.29 -18.47
N VAL A 230 30.11 -1.97 -18.06
CA VAL A 230 30.50 -3.28 -18.58
C VAL A 230 30.91 -4.19 -17.43
N PHE A 231 30.39 -5.42 -17.45
CA PHE A 231 30.90 -6.54 -16.68
C PHE A 231 31.23 -7.70 -17.63
N ARG A 232 32.35 -8.38 -17.40
CA ARG A 232 32.75 -9.55 -18.19
C ARG A 232 33.50 -10.54 -17.29
N ASP A 233 33.06 -11.79 -17.31
CA ASP A 233 33.80 -12.95 -16.79
C ASP A 233 33.90 -14.04 -17.86
N ALA A 234 34.20 -15.29 -17.47
CA ALA A 234 34.37 -16.40 -18.40
C ALA A 234 33.07 -16.80 -19.12
N ASP A 235 31.92 -16.66 -18.45
CA ASP A 235 30.64 -17.22 -18.89
C ASP A 235 29.56 -16.13 -19.09
N THR A 236 29.84 -14.89 -18.70
CA THR A 236 28.89 -13.77 -18.71
C THR A 236 29.53 -12.47 -19.19
N GLU A 237 28.85 -11.78 -20.11
CA GLU A 237 29.14 -10.41 -20.49
C GLU A 237 27.86 -9.56 -20.44
N LEU A 238 27.89 -8.46 -19.70
CA LEU A 238 26.75 -7.58 -19.49
C LEU A 238 27.14 -6.14 -19.78
N ARG A 239 26.24 -5.40 -20.43
CA ARG A 239 26.44 -4.01 -20.84
C ARG A 239 25.16 -3.22 -20.69
N ALA A 240 25.29 -2.00 -20.19
CA ALA A 240 24.22 -1.00 -20.23
C ALA A 240 24.82 0.39 -20.42
N GLU A 241 24.07 1.32 -21.01
CA GLU A 241 24.51 2.70 -21.20
C GLU A 241 23.49 3.64 -20.56
N HIS A 242 23.92 4.36 -19.52
CA HIS A 242 23.01 5.20 -18.74
C HIS A 242 23.74 6.37 -18.11
N PRO A 243 23.08 7.51 -17.87
CA PRO A 243 23.66 8.60 -17.11
C PRO A 243 23.97 8.18 -15.67
N LEU A 244 24.93 8.87 -15.04
CA LEU A 244 25.22 8.64 -13.62
C LEU A 244 24.04 9.05 -12.73
N ILE A 245 23.26 10.06 -13.17
CA ILE A 245 22.05 10.53 -12.50
C ILE A 245 20.90 10.43 -13.48
N GLY A 246 19.99 9.47 -13.28
CA GLY A 246 18.76 9.34 -14.05
C GLY A 246 17.69 10.31 -13.55
N THR A 247 17.02 10.99 -14.47
CA THR A 247 15.85 11.83 -14.18
C THR A 247 14.60 11.30 -14.85
N ASP A 248 13.45 11.60 -14.26
CA ASP A 248 12.17 11.38 -14.93
C ASP A 248 11.91 12.44 -16.01
N PRO A 249 10.82 12.32 -16.80
CA PRO A 249 10.49 13.31 -17.83
C PRO A 249 10.24 14.74 -17.31
N LEU A 250 10.07 14.94 -16.00
CA LEU A 250 9.91 16.24 -15.36
C LEU A 250 11.22 16.76 -14.75
N GLY A 251 12.34 16.08 -14.95
CA GLY A 251 13.67 16.47 -14.47
C GLY A 251 13.92 16.14 -12.98
N ARG A 252 13.06 15.33 -12.35
CA ARG A 252 13.22 14.88 -10.97
C ARG A 252 14.17 13.71 -10.93
N VAL A 253 15.11 13.69 -9.97
CA VAL A 253 16.03 12.56 -9.79
C VAL A 253 15.23 11.29 -9.50
N ARG A 254 15.51 10.23 -10.25
CA ARG A 254 14.81 8.93 -10.19
C ARG A 254 15.77 7.76 -9.96
N GLU A 255 17.03 7.92 -10.32
CA GLU A 255 18.01 6.84 -10.26
C GLU A 255 19.43 7.41 -10.17
N VAL A 256 20.32 6.70 -9.49
CA VAL A 256 21.77 6.95 -9.51
C VAL A 256 22.45 5.65 -9.91
N ARG A 257 23.35 5.71 -10.89
CA ARG A 257 24.22 4.61 -11.31
C ARG A 257 25.66 5.04 -11.18
N PHE A 258 26.32 4.56 -10.14
CA PHE A 258 27.67 4.99 -9.83
C PHE A 258 28.51 3.79 -9.42
N ASN A 259 29.35 3.29 -10.32
CA ASN A 259 30.27 2.18 -10.03
C ASN A 259 31.52 2.30 -10.90
N ASN A 260 32.60 2.80 -10.32
CA ASN A 260 33.86 3.02 -11.04
C ASN A 260 34.47 1.71 -11.58
N ARG A 261 34.26 0.58 -10.91
CA ARG A 261 34.85 -0.72 -11.29
C ARG A 261 34.27 -1.30 -12.56
N SER A 262 33.05 -0.91 -12.91
CA SER A 262 32.35 -1.37 -14.11
C SER A 262 32.13 -0.26 -15.14
N THR A 263 32.73 0.92 -14.94
CA THR A 263 32.64 2.00 -15.93
C THR A 263 33.48 1.62 -17.17
N GLY A 264 32.84 1.59 -18.32
CA GLY A 264 33.46 1.34 -19.62
C GLY A 264 34.12 2.57 -20.23
N THR A 265 34.61 2.42 -21.46
CA THR A 265 35.29 3.51 -22.18
C THR A 265 34.28 4.51 -22.75
N LEU A 266 34.18 5.69 -22.13
CA LEU A 266 33.38 6.80 -22.63
C LEU A 266 34.00 7.41 -23.91
N ARG A 267 33.18 7.66 -24.92
CA ARG A 267 33.61 8.23 -26.21
C ARG A 267 32.79 9.47 -26.56
N LEU A 268 33.36 10.65 -26.33
CA LEU A 268 32.74 11.95 -26.60
C LEU A 268 33.78 12.91 -27.21
N PRO A 269 33.35 14.02 -27.84
CA PRO A 269 34.25 15.11 -28.21
C PRO A 269 35.07 15.62 -27.01
N ALA A 270 36.30 16.10 -27.25
CA ALA A 270 37.26 16.44 -26.20
C ALA A 270 36.70 17.40 -25.12
N GLY A 271 36.00 18.47 -25.52
CA GLY A 271 35.40 19.41 -24.56
C GLY A 271 34.28 18.79 -23.72
N GLN A 272 33.53 17.83 -24.28
CA GLN A 272 32.50 17.10 -23.53
C GLN A 272 33.12 16.08 -22.57
N LEU A 273 34.23 15.42 -22.96
CA LEU A 273 34.99 14.56 -22.05
C LEU A 273 35.53 15.35 -20.86
N GLU A 274 36.12 16.53 -21.11
CA GLU A 274 36.64 17.39 -20.04
C GLU A 274 35.53 17.81 -19.06
N ALA A 275 34.39 18.28 -19.59
CA ALA A 275 33.23 18.63 -18.79
C ALA A 275 32.69 17.42 -17.99
N PHE A 276 32.61 16.25 -18.62
CA PHE A 276 32.19 15.02 -17.96
C PHE A 276 33.12 14.64 -16.81
N TYR A 277 34.44 14.57 -17.04
CA TYR A 277 35.37 14.16 -15.99
C TYR A 277 35.45 15.17 -14.86
N ARG A 278 35.28 16.48 -15.12
CA ARG A 278 35.11 17.51 -14.09
C ARG A 278 33.87 17.22 -13.24
N ALA A 279 32.72 17.04 -13.88
CA ALA A 279 31.44 16.80 -13.20
C ALA A 279 31.45 15.47 -12.42
N TYR A 280 31.98 14.41 -13.03
CA TYR A 280 32.14 13.09 -12.42
C TYR A 280 33.01 13.16 -11.16
N ARG A 281 34.13 13.85 -11.23
CA ARG A 281 35.01 14.08 -10.07
C ARG A 281 34.29 14.86 -8.96
N THR A 282 33.61 15.96 -9.29
CA THR A 282 32.84 16.73 -8.30
C THR A 282 31.82 15.87 -7.59
N PHE A 283 31.09 15.02 -8.31
CA PHE A 283 30.09 14.13 -7.72
C PHE A 283 30.74 13.02 -6.87
N ALA A 284 31.84 12.42 -7.34
CA ALA A 284 32.60 11.43 -6.59
C ALA A 284 33.13 11.99 -5.26
N GLU A 285 33.70 13.20 -5.26
CA GLU A 285 34.18 13.89 -4.06
C GLU A 285 33.04 14.22 -3.09
N LEU A 286 31.86 14.57 -3.62
CA LEU A 286 30.66 14.80 -2.82
C LEU A 286 30.21 13.51 -2.11
N LEU A 287 30.17 12.37 -2.83
CA LEU A 287 29.78 11.07 -2.27
C LEU A 287 30.74 10.55 -1.18
N LEU A 288 31.98 11.03 -1.14
CA LEU A 288 32.98 10.66 -0.14
C LEU A 288 32.91 11.50 1.15
N ARG A 289 32.06 12.53 1.19
CA ARG A 289 31.94 13.42 2.36
C ARG A 289 31.41 12.66 3.58
N PRO A 290 32.15 12.63 4.71
CA PRO A 290 31.74 11.89 5.90
C PRO A 290 30.36 12.31 6.43
N GLU A 291 29.99 13.58 6.30
CA GLU A 291 28.68 14.09 6.75
C GLU A 291 27.49 13.53 5.95
N LEU A 292 27.74 13.00 4.74
CA LEU A 292 26.71 12.37 3.89
C LEU A 292 26.66 10.85 4.06
N ARG A 293 27.65 10.26 4.75
CA ARG A 293 27.78 8.81 4.90
C ARG A 293 27.29 8.34 6.26
N LEU A 294 26.30 7.46 6.25
CA LEU A 294 25.84 6.72 7.43
C LEU A 294 26.63 5.42 7.53
N ASP A 295 27.41 5.25 8.61
CA ASP A 295 28.12 4.00 8.88
C ASP A 295 27.27 3.10 9.81
N LEU A 296 27.06 1.84 9.39
CA LEU A 296 26.24 0.83 10.05
C LEU A 296 27.04 -0.45 10.26
N ARG A 297 27.19 -0.85 11.52
CA ARG A 297 27.75 -2.17 11.86
C ARG A 297 26.63 -3.21 11.85
N LEU A 298 26.77 -4.24 11.02
CA LEU A 298 25.87 -5.39 10.97
C LEU A 298 26.43 -6.50 11.86
N ALA A 299 25.69 -6.89 12.89
CA ALA A 299 25.96 -8.06 13.71
C ALA A 299 25.40 -9.33 13.03
N PRO A 300 25.88 -10.53 13.40
CA PRO A 300 25.25 -11.78 12.98
C PRO A 300 23.74 -11.77 13.21
N GLY A 301 22.99 -12.06 12.15
CA GLY A 301 21.53 -12.03 12.11
C GLY A 301 20.91 -10.69 11.71
N ASP A 302 21.72 -9.65 11.44
CA ASP A 302 21.21 -8.43 10.83
C ASP A 302 21.08 -8.59 9.30
N CYS A 303 19.94 -8.20 8.75
CA CYS A 303 19.71 -8.12 7.31
C CYS A 303 19.39 -6.69 6.89
N LEU A 304 20.27 -6.10 6.09
CA LEU A 304 20.08 -4.79 5.47
C LEU A 304 19.39 -4.97 4.12
N VAL A 305 18.27 -4.28 3.91
CA VAL A 305 17.59 -4.18 2.60
C VAL A 305 17.67 -2.74 2.13
N LEU A 306 18.17 -2.50 0.92
CA LEU A 306 18.40 -1.15 0.39
C LEU A 306 17.93 -0.98 -1.07
N ASP A 307 17.44 0.22 -1.39
CA ASP A 307 17.08 0.71 -2.71
C ASP A 307 18.35 1.00 -3.52
N ASN A 308 18.77 0.01 -4.31
CA ASN A 308 19.99 0.06 -5.13
C ASN A 308 19.85 1.02 -6.33
N THR A 309 18.66 1.57 -6.60
CA THR A 309 18.49 2.66 -7.58
C THR A 309 18.79 4.03 -6.98
N ARG A 310 18.89 4.13 -5.64
CA ARG A 310 19.06 5.38 -4.91
C ARG A 310 20.33 5.41 -4.07
N LEU A 311 20.48 4.42 -3.19
CA LEU A 311 21.53 4.41 -2.19
C LEU A 311 22.81 3.84 -2.77
N LEU A 312 23.90 4.56 -2.55
CA LEU A 312 25.23 4.00 -2.72
C LEU A 312 25.61 3.32 -1.40
N HIS A 313 26.23 2.16 -1.51
CA HIS A 313 26.75 1.43 -0.37
C HIS A 313 28.28 1.29 -0.47
N ALA A 314 28.91 1.19 0.69
CA ALA A 314 30.35 1.23 0.88
C ALA A 314 30.74 0.29 2.01
N ARG A 315 32.05 0.12 2.21
CA ARG A 315 32.59 -0.56 3.39
C ARG A 315 33.77 0.24 3.92
N THR A 316 33.80 0.51 5.21
CA THR A 316 34.99 1.10 5.85
C THR A 316 36.17 0.12 5.79
N ALA A 317 37.40 0.62 5.99
CA ALA A 317 38.56 -0.27 6.09
C ALA A 317 38.47 -1.14 7.35
N PHE A 318 39.10 -2.31 7.33
CA PHE A 318 39.26 -3.13 8.53
C PHE A 318 40.41 -2.59 9.40
N ALA A 319 40.16 -2.45 10.69
CA ALA A 319 41.16 -2.07 11.69
C ALA A 319 41.93 -3.29 12.21
N ARG A 320 41.30 -4.48 12.24
CA ARG A 320 41.91 -5.77 12.55
C ARG A 320 41.28 -6.88 11.72
N ASP A 321 42.12 -7.84 11.31
CA ASP A 321 41.67 -9.04 10.58
C ASP A 321 40.77 -9.90 11.48
N GLY A 322 39.64 -10.33 10.93
CA GLY A 322 38.65 -11.19 11.56
C GLY A 322 37.71 -11.77 10.52
N ALA A 323 37.03 -12.87 10.85
CA ALA A 323 36.08 -13.50 9.93
C ALA A 323 34.90 -12.55 9.68
N ARG A 324 34.57 -12.31 8.41
CA ARG A 324 33.36 -11.61 8.01
C ARG A 324 32.72 -12.33 6.84
N HIS A 325 31.43 -12.59 6.96
CA HIS A 325 30.62 -13.26 5.97
C HIS A 325 29.25 -12.59 5.90
N LEU A 326 29.01 -11.87 4.81
CA LEU A 326 27.66 -11.47 4.42
C LEU A 326 27.18 -12.33 3.27
N GLN A 327 25.90 -12.68 3.28
CA GLN A 327 25.23 -13.28 2.14
C GLN A 327 24.34 -12.22 1.48
N GLY A 328 24.53 -12.04 0.18
CA GLY A 328 23.82 -11.06 -0.61
C GLY A 328 22.76 -11.69 -1.50
N ALA A 329 21.67 -10.94 -1.73
CA ALA A 329 20.64 -11.26 -2.71
C ALA A 329 20.13 -9.99 -3.38
N TYR A 330 19.44 -10.13 -4.50
CA TYR A 330 18.77 -9.02 -5.15
C TYR A 330 17.26 -9.27 -5.26
N ALA A 331 16.46 -8.21 -5.18
CA ALA A 331 15.00 -8.25 -5.34
C ALA A 331 14.51 -6.98 -6.04
N ASP A 332 13.22 -6.86 -6.35
CA ASP A 332 12.63 -5.70 -7.02
C ASP A 332 11.69 -4.85 -6.13
N LEU A 333 11.70 -3.52 -6.36
CA LEU A 333 10.94 -2.53 -5.61
C LEU A 333 9.42 -2.64 -5.85
N ASP A 334 8.99 -3.13 -7.00
CA ASP A 334 7.58 -3.27 -7.34
C ASP A 334 6.89 -4.32 -6.47
N GLY A 335 7.55 -5.45 -6.21
CA GLY A 335 7.08 -6.44 -5.24
C GLY A 335 6.90 -5.82 -3.87
N LEU A 336 7.93 -5.15 -3.36
CA LEU A 336 7.90 -4.49 -2.05
C LEU A 336 6.76 -3.45 -1.96
N ALA A 337 6.60 -2.61 -2.99
CA ALA A 337 5.56 -1.60 -3.05
C ALA A 337 4.15 -2.21 -3.13
N SER A 338 4.00 -3.31 -3.86
CA SER A 338 2.76 -4.09 -3.96
C SER A 338 2.37 -4.65 -2.59
N THR A 339 3.30 -5.33 -1.91
CA THR A 339 3.08 -5.87 -0.56
C THR A 339 2.67 -4.77 0.42
N LEU A 340 3.35 -3.62 0.41
CA LEU A 340 2.97 -2.47 1.24
C LEU A 340 1.56 -1.95 0.91
N ALA A 341 1.19 -1.88 -0.37
CA ALA A 341 -0.14 -1.44 -0.78
C ALA A 341 -1.21 -2.39 -0.25
N VAL A 342 -0.97 -3.70 -0.30
CA VAL A 342 -1.86 -4.73 0.27
C VAL A 342 -1.96 -4.61 1.79
N LEU A 343 -0.85 -4.45 2.50
CA LEU A 343 -0.84 -4.29 3.96
C LEU A 343 -1.60 -3.04 4.40
N ARG A 344 -1.41 -1.91 3.72
CA ARG A 344 -2.16 -0.68 3.98
C ARG A 344 -3.63 -0.79 3.63
N ARG A 345 -3.95 -1.58 2.60
CA ARG A 345 -5.32 -1.93 2.30
C ARG A 345 -5.88 -2.74 3.46
N ALA A 346 -5.21 -3.77 3.95
CA ALA A 346 -5.64 -4.60 5.08
C ALA A 346 -5.87 -3.77 6.37
N ASP A 347 -4.93 -2.89 6.74
CA ASP A 347 -5.07 -1.92 7.85
C ASP A 347 -6.28 -0.99 7.68
N SER A 348 -6.83 -0.85 6.48
CA SER A 348 -7.97 0.03 6.22
C SER A 348 -9.31 -0.47 6.79
N LEU A 349 -9.38 -1.61 7.50
CA LEU A 349 -10.54 -1.94 8.34
C LEU A 349 -10.44 -1.29 9.72
N ALA A 350 -9.34 -0.60 10.06
CA ALA A 350 -9.20 0.16 11.29
C ALA A 350 -10.38 1.11 11.58
N PRO A 351 -11.01 1.77 10.60
CA PRO A 351 -12.22 2.54 10.85
C PRO A 351 -13.39 1.69 11.35
N LEU A 352 -13.55 0.45 10.88
CA LEU A 352 -14.55 -0.48 11.42
C LEU A 352 -14.14 -0.93 12.82
N ALA A 353 -12.89 -1.31 13.05
CA ALA A 353 -12.43 -1.68 14.40
C ALA A 353 -12.65 -0.54 15.42
N ALA A 354 -12.33 0.70 15.03
CA ALA A 354 -12.54 1.89 15.85
C ALA A 354 -14.03 2.19 16.11
N LEU A 355 -14.93 1.81 15.19
CA LEU A 355 -16.37 1.93 15.36
C LEU A 355 -16.88 1.03 16.48
N PHE A 356 -16.42 -0.22 16.52
CA PHE A 356 -16.76 -1.18 17.57
C PHE A 356 -16.08 -0.85 18.91
N ALA A 357 -14.89 -0.24 18.90
CA ALA A 357 -14.18 0.20 20.10
C ALA A 357 -14.65 1.57 20.66
N GLY A 358 -15.29 2.40 19.83
CA GLY A 358 -15.64 3.80 20.11
C GLY A 358 -17.14 4.09 20.06
N ALA A 359 -17.60 4.86 19.07
CA ALA A 359 -18.97 5.40 18.97
C ALA A 359 -20.09 4.33 18.92
N GLY A 360 -19.77 3.06 18.62
CA GLY A 360 -20.68 1.93 18.77
C GLY A 360 -21.03 1.59 20.22
N SER A 361 -20.34 2.14 21.23
CA SER A 361 -20.67 1.96 22.64
C SER A 361 -21.87 2.80 23.12
N ALA A 362 -22.48 3.60 22.23
CA ALA A 362 -23.68 4.38 22.54
C ALA A 362 -24.94 3.48 22.59
N GLU A 363 -25.89 3.89 23.43
CA GLU A 363 -27.18 3.20 23.67
C GLU A 363 -27.97 3.02 22.35
N TYR A 364 -28.40 1.80 22.04
CA TYR A 364 -29.09 1.47 20.79
C TYR A 364 -30.58 1.84 20.85
N LEU A 365 -30.93 3.08 20.47
CA LEU A 365 -32.33 3.50 20.23
C LEU A 365 -33.35 3.11 21.34
N GLY A 366 -32.90 3.01 22.60
CA GLY A 366 -33.73 2.64 23.77
C GLY A 366 -33.78 1.13 24.11
N GLU A 367 -33.00 0.29 23.43
CA GLU A 367 -32.80 -1.13 23.74
C GLU A 367 -31.68 -1.33 24.77
N PRO A 368 -31.70 -2.44 25.55
CA PRO A 368 -30.73 -2.69 26.62
C PRO A 368 -29.33 -3.10 26.13
N VAL A 369 -28.96 -2.81 24.89
CA VAL A 369 -27.65 -3.14 24.28
C VAL A 369 -27.02 -1.90 23.64
N SER A 370 -25.68 -1.86 23.58
CA SER A 370 -25.00 -0.88 22.73
C SER A 370 -25.09 -1.26 21.25
N MET A 371 -24.92 -0.29 20.35
CA MET A 371 -24.90 -0.56 18.91
C MET A 371 -23.83 -1.60 18.52
N ALA A 372 -22.64 -1.50 19.11
CA ALA A 372 -21.55 -2.46 18.89
C ALA A 372 -21.93 -3.85 19.39
N GLN A 373 -22.54 -3.96 20.58
CA GLN A 373 -23.01 -5.23 21.13
C GLN A 373 -24.09 -5.86 20.24
N HIS A 374 -25.07 -5.07 19.79
CA HIS A 374 -26.11 -5.51 18.86
C HIS A 374 -25.51 -6.08 17.56
N MET A 375 -24.62 -5.33 16.91
CA MET A 375 -23.95 -5.76 15.68
C MET A 375 -23.09 -7.02 15.87
N LEU A 376 -22.31 -7.10 16.95
CA LEU A 376 -21.52 -8.29 17.29
C LEU A 376 -22.42 -9.51 17.51
N GLN A 377 -23.58 -9.33 18.17
CA GLN A 377 -24.52 -10.40 18.43
C GLN A 377 -25.15 -10.91 17.14
N ALA A 378 -25.57 -10.02 16.24
CA ALA A 378 -26.10 -10.40 14.94
C ALA A 378 -25.07 -11.22 14.13
N GLY A 379 -23.80 -10.78 14.12
CA GLY A 379 -22.71 -11.53 13.49
C GLY A 379 -22.50 -12.92 14.11
N ALA A 380 -22.48 -13.01 15.45
CA ALA A 380 -22.31 -14.27 16.16
C ALA A 380 -23.47 -15.25 15.94
N LEU A 381 -24.71 -14.75 15.90
CA LEU A 381 -25.90 -15.55 15.60
C LEU A 381 -25.86 -16.09 14.16
N ALA A 382 -25.45 -15.27 13.20
CA ALA A 382 -25.27 -15.71 11.82
C ALA A 382 -24.18 -16.79 11.69
N GLU A 383 -23.06 -16.62 12.39
CA GLU A 383 -21.98 -17.61 12.43
C GLU A 383 -22.45 -18.93 13.07
N ALA A 384 -23.15 -18.87 14.20
CA ALA A 384 -23.69 -20.03 14.89
C ALA A 384 -24.76 -20.77 14.05
N ALA A 385 -25.50 -20.05 13.20
CA ALA A 385 -26.45 -20.62 12.25
C ALA A 385 -25.78 -21.29 11.03
N GLY A 386 -24.45 -21.24 10.92
CA GLY A 386 -23.72 -21.81 9.78
C GLY A 386 -23.91 -21.01 8.49
N ALA A 387 -24.20 -19.70 8.59
CA ALA A 387 -24.35 -18.82 7.44
C ALA A 387 -23.03 -18.72 6.65
N PRO A 388 -23.08 -18.52 5.31
CA PRO A 388 -21.87 -18.33 4.53
C PRO A 388 -21.14 -17.04 4.95
N PRO A 389 -19.81 -16.93 4.74
CA PRO A 389 -19.01 -15.83 5.28
C PRO A 389 -19.53 -14.43 4.94
N HIS A 390 -19.96 -14.20 3.69
CA HIS A 390 -20.49 -12.90 3.27
C HIS A 390 -21.75 -12.48 4.05
N LEU A 391 -22.57 -13.46 4.48
CA LEU A 391 -23.80 -13.21 5.21
C LEU A 391 -23.54 -12.99 6.70
N VAL A 392 -22.53 -13.66 7.27
CA VAL A 392 -22.00 -13.35 8.61
C VAL A 392 -21.47 -11.92 8.65
N ALA A 393 -20.71 -11.51 7.63
CA ALA A 393 -20.22 -10.14 7.51
C ALA A 393 -21.36 -9.12 7.35
N ALA A 394 -22.39 -9.45 6.57
CA ALA A 394 -23.55 -8.59 6.41
C ALA A 394 -24.32 -8.40 7.72
N ALA A 395 -24.53 -9.48 8.48
CA ALA A 395 -25.18 -9.42 9.79
C ALA A 395 -24.35 -8.61 10.80
N LEU A 396 -23.04 -8.82 10.84
CA LEU A 396 -22.13 -8.06 11.70
C LEU A 396 -22.13 -6.55 11.40
N LEU A 397 -22.30 -6.16 10.13
CA LEU A 397 -22.09 -4.77 9.69
C LEU A 397 -23.39 -4.04 9.31
N HIS A 398 -24.56 -4.66 9.49
CA HIS A 398 -25.82 -4.17 8.95
C HIS A 398 -26.19 -2.74 9.40
N ASP A 399 -25.81 -2.38 10.62
CA ASP A 399 -26.17 -1.11 11.26
C ASP A 399 -25.03 -0.09 11.33
N VAL A 400 -23.91 -0.34 10.62
CA VAL A 400 -22.74 0.57 10.59
C VAL A 400 -23.09 2.00 10.12
N GLY A 401 -24.15 2.15 9.32
CA GLY A 401 -24.61 3.45 8.83
C GLY A 401 -25.20 4.38 9.89
N HIS A 402 -25.37 3.90 11.12
CA HIS A 402 -25.72 4.74 12.27
C HIS A 402 -24.51 5.46 12.88
N VAL A 403 -23.29 5.08 12.50
CA VAL A 403 -22.07 5.59 13.11
C VAL A 403 -21.22 6.27 12.04
N ASP A 404 -21.46 7.56 11.84
CA ASP A 404 -20.54 8.45 11.12
C ASP A 404 -20.39 9.78 11.88
N GLY A 405 -19.26 10.45 11.69
CA GLY A 405 -18.84 11.64 12.44
C GLY A 405 -19.84 12.81 12.44
N ASP A 406 -19.66 13.71 13.42
CA ASP A 406 -20.44 14.91 13.75
C ASP A 406 -21.95 14.92 13.36
N VAL A 407 -22.74 14.40 14.30
CA VAL A 407 -24.18 14.65 14.52
C VAL A 407 -25.15 13.90 13.59
N VAL A 408 -25.43 12.64 13.93
CA VAL A 408 -26.82 12.15 14.06
C VAL A 408 -26.89 11.22 15.27
N THR A 409 -27.29 11.76 16.42
CA THR A 409 -27.70 10.91 17.55
C THR A 409 -29.00 10.21 17.19
N GLY A 410 -29.31 9.07 17.81
CA GLY A 410 -30.62 8.39 17.71
C GLY A 410 -31.86 9.29 17.96
N ARG A 411 -31.66 10.57 18.29
CA ARG A 411 -32.68 11.63 18.31
C ARG A 411 -33.29 11.98 16.95
N ALA A 412 -32.65 11.75 15.80
CA ALA A 412 -33.27 12.09 14.50
C ALA A 412 -34.42 11.14 14.10
N LEU A 413 -34.35 9.86 14.51
CA LEU A 413 -35.48 8.95 14.39
C LEU A 413 -36.63 9.37 15.31
N MET A 414 -36.33 9.87 16.52
CA MET A 414 -37.31 10.44 17.45
C MET A 414 -37.93 11.77 16.95
N SER A 415 -37.36 12.39 15.92
CA SER A 415 -37.94 13.55 15.22
C SER A 415 -38.75 13.17 13.98
N GLY A 416 -39.02 11.87 13.74
CA GLY A 416 -39.91 11.39 12.69
C GLY A 416 -39.34 11.42 11.27
N SER A 417 -38.01 11.41 11.10
CA SER A 417 -37.35 11.39 9.78
C SER A 417 -36.48 10.14 9.63
N ASP A 418 -36.62 9.42 8.51
CA ASP A 418 -35.79 8.26 8.16
C ASP A 418 -34.34 8.70 7.90
N ASN A 419 -33.41 8.19 8.69
CA ASN A 419 -31.98 8.51 8.58
C ASN A 419 -31.26 7.72 7.47
N ARG A 420 -31.96 6.82 6.75
CA ARG A 420 -31.44 6.01 5.64
C ARG A 420 -30.15 5.25 5.97
N HIS A 421 -29.93 4.89 7.24
CA HIS A 421 -28.72 4.22 7.71
C HIS A 421 -28.38 2.94 6.93
N SER A 422 -29.38 2.17 6.50
CA SER A 422 -29.17 0.95 5.72
C SER A 422 -28.50 1.24 4.38
N HIS A 423 -28.87 2.33 3.72
CA HIS A 423 -28.29 2.74 2.43
C HIS A 423 -26.92 3.38 2.63
N THR A 424 -26.82 4.32 3.57
CA THR A 424 -25.55 4.97 3.92
C THR A 424 -24.50 3.95 4.35
N GLY A 425 -24.89 2.99 5.19
CA GLY A 425 -24.05 1.88 5.64
C GLY A 425 -23.61 0.99 4.49
N ALA A 426 -24.53 0.56 3.63
CA ALA A 426 -24.20 -0.24 2.45
C ALA A 426 -23.25 0.50 1.48
N ASP A 427 -23.50 1.78 1.21
CA ASP A 427 -22.65 2.63 0.36
C ASP A 427 -21.25 2.78 0.95
N ALA A 428 -21.16 3.00 2.27
CA ALA A 428 -19.88 3.07 2.98
C ALA A 428 -19.14 1.73 2.98
N LEU A 429 -19.85 0.60 3.13
CA LEU A 429 -19.26 -0.74 3.10
C LEU A 429 -18.81 -1.15 1.69
N GLY A 430 -19.40 -0.57 0.64
CA GLY A 430 -19.03 -0.80 -0.75
C GLY A 430 -17.57 -0.46 -1.09
N ARG A 431 -16.88 0.29 -0.22
CA ARG A 431 -15.43 0.53 -0.32
C ARG A 431 -14.57 -0.70 0.01
N TRP A 432 -15.15 -1.69 0.67
CA TRP A 432 -14.47 -2.91 1.10
C TRP A 432 -15.11 -4.19 0.58
N PHE A 433 -16.45 -4.23 0.50
CA PHE A 433 -17.19 -5.46 0.23
C PHE A 433 -18.08 -5.35 -1.00
N GLY A 434 -18.50 -6.49 -1.52
CA GLY A 434 -19.40 -6.56 -2.67
C GLY A 434 -20.88 -6.57 -2.37
N PRO A 435 -21.73 -6.56 -3.42
CA PRO A 435 -23.18 -6.76 -3.30
C PRO A 435 -23.59 -7.97 -2.45
N GLU A 436 -22.81 -9.04 -2.43
CA GLU A 436 -23.02 -10.20 -1.55
C GLU A 436 -23.04 -9.84 -0.04
N VAL A 437 -22.37 -8.76 0.36
CA VAL A 437 -22.40 -8.21 1.73
C VAL A 437 -23.27 -6.95 1.77
N THR A 438 -23.11 -6.04 0.80
CA THR A 438 -23.71 -4.70 0.86
C THR A 438 -25.20 -4.68 0.53
N GLU A 439 -25.72 -5.57 -0.31
CA GLU A 439 -27.17 -5.60 -0.63
C GLU A 439 -28.02 -6.12 0.54
N PRO A 440 -27.63 -7.21 1.24
CA PRO A 440 -28.32 -7.60 2.48
C PRO A 440 -28.34 -6.46 3.51
N VAL A 441 -27.21 -5.75 3.68
CA VAL A 441 -27.13 -4.54 4.52
C VAL A 441 -28.06 -3.43 4.00
N ARG A 442 -28.11 -3.16 2.69
CA ARG A 442 -28.98 -2.12 2.13
C ARG A 442 -30.47 -2.41 2.36
N LEU A 443 -30.84 -3.68 2.28
CA LEU A 443 -32.21 -4.14 2.24
C LEU A 443 -32.77 -4.55 3.62
N HIS A 444 -31.96 -4.68 4.67
CA HIS A 444 -32.40 -5.21 5.98
C HIS A 444 -33.59 -4.43 6.59
N VAL A 445 -33.62 -3.09 6.43
CA VAL A 445 -34.78 -2.26 6.84
C VAL A 445 -36.05 -2.59 6.05
N ALA A 446 -35.92 -2.76 4.73
CA ALA A 446 -37.05 -3.14 3.88
C ALA A 446 -37.52 -4.58 4.19
N ALA A 447 -36.60 -5.47 4.57
CA ALA A 447 -36.91 -6.83 5.00
C ALA A 447 -37.82 -6.86 6.24
N LYS A 448 -37.65 -5.91 7.19
CA LYS A 448 -38.57 -5.75 8.33
C LYS A 448 -40.00 -5.49 7.87
N ARG A 449 -40.19 -4.54 6.95
CA ARG A 449 -41.50 -4.16 6.40
C ARG A 449 -42.13 -5.30 5.61
N TYR A 450 -41.31 -6.06 4.88
CA TYR A 450 -41.72 -7.25 4.15
C TYR A 450 -42.19 -8.35 5.11
N LEU A 451 -41.41 -8.68 6.14
CA LEU A 451 -41.76 -9.73 7.12
C LEU A 451 -43.07 -9.43 7.85
N CYS A 452 -43.31 -8.17 8.22
CA CYS A 452 -44.61 -7.76 8.77
C CYS A 452 -45.79 -7.97 7.81
N ALA A 453 -45.55 -7.92 6.49
CA ALA A 453 -46.59 -8.09 5.48
C ALA A 453 -46.88 -9.56 5.17
N VAL A 454 -45.84 -10.41 5.17
CA VAL A 454 -45.96 -11.80 4.67
C VAL A 454 -45.99 -12.87 5.76
N GLU A 455 -45.55 -12.57 6.98
CA GLU A 455 -45.51 -13.52 8.09
C GLU A 455 -46.50 -13.11 9.20
N PRO A 456 -47.65 -13.80 9.32
CA PRO A 456 -48.63 -13.52 10.37
C PRO A 456 -48.01 -13.58 11.76
N GLY A 457 -48.24 -12.53 12.56
CA GLY A 457 -47.70 -12.42 13.91
C GLY A 457 -46.28 -11.87 14.00
N TYR A 458 -45.58 -11.61 12.89
CA TYR A 458 -44.24 -11.00 12.92
C TYR A 458 -44.25 -9.63 13.59
N HIS A 459 -45.19 -8.76 13.21
CA HIS A 459 -45.33 -7.42 13.80
C HIS A 459 -45.47 -7.43 15.33
N ALA A 460 -46.13 -8.45 15.89
CA ALA A 460 -46.32 -8.56 17.34
C ALA A 460 -45.02 -8.92 18.10
N ARG A 461 -44.05 -9.54 17.42
CA ARG A 461 -42.75 -9.93 18.00
C ARG A 461 -41.69 -8.83 17.94
N LEU A 462 -41.94 -7.76 17.18
CA LEU A 462 -41.03 -6.62 17.12
C LEU A 462 -40.91 -5.95 18.49
N SER A 463 -39.71 -5.47 18.82
CA SER A 463 -39.52 -4.60 19.97
C SER A 463 -40.24 -3.27 19.77
N GLU A 464 -40.50 -2.53 20.85
CA GLU A 464 -41.20 -1.24 20.76
C GLU A 464 -40.43 -0.22 19.90
N ALA A 465 -39.10 -0.20 19.98
CA ALA A 465 -38.26 0.61 19.10
C ALA A 465 -38.41 0.18 17.63
N SER A 466 -38.46 -1.12 17.36
CA SER A 466 -38.62 -1.66 15.99
C SER A 466 -40.00 -1.33 15.39
N LYS A 467 -41.06 -1.32 16.20
CA LYS A 467 -42.41 -0.89 15.79
C LYS A 467 -42.46 0.61 15.48
N TYR A 468 -41.85 1.43 16.32
CA TYR A 468 -41.78 2.88 16.09
C TYR A 468 -41.05 3.20 14.77
N THR A 469 -39.88 2.59 14.56
CA THR A 469 -39.09 2.81 13.34
C THR A 469 -39.76 2.27 12.08
N LEU A 470 -40.56 1.19 12.19
CA LEU A 470 -41.35 0.66 11.08
C LEU A 470 -42.30 1.72 10.48
N GLU A 471 -43.00 2.47 11.33
CA GLU A 471 -43.92 3.54 10.89
C GLU A 471 -43.16 4.69 10.20
N VAL A 472 -42.03 5.12 10.77
CA VAL A 472 -41.18 6.18 10.18
C VAL A 472 -40.61 5.75 8.82
N GLN A 473 -40.42 4.45 8.60
CA GLN A 473 -39.84 3.86 7.38
C GLN A 473 -40.91 3.46 6.33
N GLY A 474 -42.14 3.95 6.49
CA GLY A 474 -43.22 3.75 5.52
C GLY A 474 -44.11 2.53 5.77
N GLY A 475 -44.11 2.00 7.00
CA GLY A 475 -45.06 1.01 7.48
C GLY A 475 -44.96 -0.37 6.80
N VAL A 476 -45.94 -1.23 7.09
CA VAL A 476 -46.06 -2.58 6.50
C VAL A 476 -46.23 -2.47 4.98
N MET A 477 -45.51 -3.32 4.23
CA MET A 477 -45.62 -3.34 2.77
C MET A 477 -47.01 -3.78 2.31
N SER A 478 -47.51 -3.15 1.25
CA SER A 478 -48.65 -3.66 0.49
C SER A 478 -48.28 -4.96 -0.26
N PRO A 479 -49.27 -5.76 -0.72
CA PRO A 479 -48.98 -6.99 -1.47
C PRO A 479 -48.11 -6.77 -2.72
N VAL A 480 -48.25 -5.63 -3.40
CA VAL A 480 -47.44 -5.28 -4.57
C VAL A 480 -45.99 -4.99 -4.15
N GLN A 481 -45.79 -4.18 -3.11
CA GLN A 481 -44.45 -3.87 -2.59
C GLN A 481 -43.74 -5.12 -2.05
N ALA A 482 -44.49 -6.03 -1.42
CA ALA A 482 -43.94 -7.29 -0.93
C ALA A 482 -43.47 -8.19 -2.08
N ALA A 483 -44.26 -8.28 -3.16
CA ALA A 483 -43.87 -9.02 -4.36
C ALA A 483 -42.64 -8.39 -5.06
N GLU A 484 -42.58 -7.06 -5.15
CA GLU A 484 -41.43 -6.34 -5.69
C GLU A 484 -40.17 -6.56 -4.84
N PHE A 485 -40.27 -6.48 -3.51
CA PHE A 485 -39.15 -6.74 -2.61
C PHE A 485 -38.64 -8.18 -2.74
N ALA A 486 -39.54 -9.17 -2.75
CA ALA A 486 -39.16 -10.58 -2.88
C ALA A 486 -38.43 -10.90 -4.20
N ALA A 487 -38.60 -10.07 -5.23
CA ALA A 487 -37.91 -10.21 -6.51
C ALA A 487 -36.52 -9.55 -6.55
N LEU A 488 -36.14 -8.76 -5.52
CA LEU A 488 -34.85 -8.08 -5.50
C LEU A 488 -33.69 -9.07 -5.28
N PRO A 489 -32.57 -8.93 -6.01
CA PRO A 489 -31.33 -9.64 -5.67
C PRO A 489 -30.92 -9.34 -4.22
N GLY A 490 -30.64 -10.37 -3.43
CA GLY A 490 -30.27 -10.24 -2.01
C GLY A 490 -31.45 -10.12 -1.03
N ALA A 491 -32.71 -10.16 -1.49
CA ALA A 491 -33.88 -10.08 -0.61
C ALA A 491 -33.96 -11.22 0.42
N ALA A 492 -33.66 -12.46 -0.01
CA ALA A 492 -33.63 -13.62 0.88
C ALA A 492 -32.56 -13.48 1.98
N ASP A 493 -31.37 -13.02 1.60
CA ASP A 493 -30.25 -12.77 2.50
C ASP A 493 -30.56 -11.62 3.46
N ALA A 494 -31.19 -10.55 2.98
CA ALA A 494 -31.66 -9.44 3.82
C ALA A 494 -32.70 -9.88 4.85
N VAL A 495 -33.59 -10.82 4.49
CA VAL A 495 -34.52 -11.44 5.42
C VAL A 495 -33.80 -12.25 6.49
N ALA A 496 -32.74 -12.99 6.13
CA ALA A 496 -31.92 -13.71 7.10
C ALA A 496 -31.21 -12.73 8.06
N VAL A 497 -30.55 -11.70 7.52
CA VAL A 497 -29.92 -10.62 8.30
C VAL A 497 -30.92 -9.99 9.28
N ARG A 498 -32.13 -9.66 8.82
CA ARG A 498 -33.14 -9.04 9.67
C ARG A 498 -33.59 -9.91 10.83
N ARG A 499 -33.60 -11.24 10.67
CA ARG A 499 -33.95 -12.16 11.77
C ARG A 499 -32.89 -12.14 12.87
N TRP A 500 -31.61 -12.19 12.51
CA TRP A 500 -30.52 -12.09 13.50
C TRP A 500 -30.45 -10.72 14.16
N ASP A 501 -30.71 -9.64 13.42
CA ASP A 501 -30.90 -8.29 13.97
C ASP A 501 -32.04 -8.27 15.01
N ASP A 502 -33.20 -8.87 14.72
CA ASP A 502 -34.29 -8.94 15.70
C ASP A 502 -33.95 -9.75 16.96
N GLU A 503 -33.10 -10.78 16.85
CA GLU A 503 -32.64 -11.63 17.96
C GLU A 503 -31.49 -10.99 18.77
N ALA A 504 -30.71 -10.09 18.18
CA ALA A 504 -29.49 -9.51 18.75
C ALA A 504 -29.74 -8.38 19.79
N LYS A 505 -30.58 -8.62 20.79
CA LYS A 505 -31.02 -7.62 21.78
C LYS A 505 -30.87 -8.09 23.23
N ASP A 506 -30.05 -9.09 23.47
CA ASP A 506 -29.85 -9.68 24.80
C ASP A 506 -28.62 -9.06 25.50
N PRO A 507 -28.78 -8.27 26.58
CA PRO A 507 -27.64 -7.68 27.29
C PRO A 507 -26.67 -8.71 27.89
N ASP A 508 -27.16 -9.92 28.17
CA ASP A 508 -26.41 -10.98 28.85
C ASP A 508 -25.79 -11.99 27.85
N ALA A 509 -26.07 -11.87 26.56
CA ALA A 509 -25.55 -12.79 25.54
C ALA A 509 -24.03 -12.62 25.35
N PHE A 510 -23.30 -13.75 25.45
CA PHE A 510 -21.89 -13.79 25.12
C PHE A 510 -21.66 -13.44 23.65
N THR A 511 -20.76 -12.51 23.39
CA THR A 511 -20.41 -12.09 22.04
C THR A 511 -18.89 -12.07 21.86
N PRO A 512 -18.35 -12.70 20.81
CA PRO A 512 -16.94 -12.55 20.49
C PRO A 512 -16.62 -11.08 20.13
N PRO A 513 -15.41 -10.60 20.42
CA PRO A 513 -15.01 -9.22 20.10
C PRO A 513 -14.84 -9.04 18.59
N PHE A 514 -14.78 -7.81 18.10
CA PHE A 514 -14.68 -7.52 16.66
C PHE A 514 -13.48 -8.20 15.99
N GLU A 515 -12.38 -8.35 16.72
CA GLU A 515 -11.15 -9.00 16.28
C GLU A 515 -11.35 -10.46 15.86
N HIS A 516 -12.35 -11.15 16.44
CA HIS A 516 -12.73 -12.50 16.03
C HIS A 516 -13.18 -12.56 14.56
N PHE A 517 -13.87 -11.54 14.08
CA PHE A 517 -14.40 -11.47 12.73
C PHE A 517 -13.41 -10.89 11.71
N LEU A 518 -12.29 -10.30 12.15
CA LEU A 518 -11.31 -9.67 11.25
C LEU A 518 -10.77 -10.60 10.15
N PRO A 519 -10.42 -11.89 10.41
CA PRO A 519 -9.99 -12.80 9.35
C PRO A 519 -11.06 -13.04 8.29
N LEU A 520 -12.32 -13.22 8.72
CA LEU A 520 -13.48 -13.40 7.84
C LEU A 520 -13.71 -12.16 6.99
N LEU A 521 -13.72 -10.97 7.62
CA LEU A 521 -13.88 -9.71 6.90
C LEU A 521 -12.75 -9.51 5.91
N THR A 522 -11.51 -9.77 6.30
CA THR A 522 -10.33 -9.63 5.43
C THR A 522 -10.43 -10.53 4.19
N GLY A 523 -10.92 -11.77 4.34
CA GLY A 523 -11.10 -12.72 3.23
C GLY A 523 -12.21 -12.35 2.25
N LEU A 524 -13.17 -11.50 2.63
CA LEU A 524 -14.29 -11.07 1.79
C LEU A 524 -14.05 -9.75 1.05
N ARG A 525 -12.90 -9.11 1.30
CA ARG A 525 -12.62 -7.80 0.74
C ARG A 525 -12.44 -7.87 -0.77
N ARG A 526 -12.99 -6.88 -1.45
CA ARG A 526 -12.74 -6.62 -2.86
C ARG A 526 -11.43 -5.87 -3.03
N ASP A 527 -10.76 -6.16 -4.14
CA ASP A 527 -9.42 -5.67 -4.41
C ASP A 527 -9.33 -4.17 -4.72
#